data_AF-A0A0F9DWC1-F1
#
_entry.id   AF-A0A0F9DWC1-F1
#
_cell.length_a   1.000
_cell.length_b   1.000
_cell.length_c   1.000
_cell.angle_alpha   90.00
_cell.angle_beta   90.00
_cell.angle_gamma   90.00
#
_symmetry.space_group_name_H-M   'P 1'
#
loop_
_entity.id
_entity.type
_entity.pdbx_description
1 polymer ?
#
loop_
_entity_poly.entity_id
_entity_poly.type
_entity_poly.pdbx_seq_one_letter_code
_entity_poly.pdbx_strand_id
1 'polypeptide(L)'
;LDQLGRLGQWALDAPGGSRQDVPFSVSESVWSRVRAERGSCAGRQCRHFERCHFQLARQRMRKANLLVVNHALLLSDLALRRRSPDGAAELLGKYDLLVLDEAHTLETVASDHFGASISSGGVGSLLRELYNPRTDWGLLALALIAAAIAAFAWWDMRQPPRG
;
A
#
# COMPACT_ATOMS: atom_id res chain seq x y z
N LEU A 1 -14.75 3.03 24.13
CA LEU A 1 -13.51 3.78 23.79
C LEU A 1 -12.84 3.02 22.65
N ASP A 2 -12.91 3.62 21.46
CA ASP A 2 -12.65 3.02 20.15
C ASP A 2 -11.29 2.29 20.08
N GLN A 3 -11.22 1.12 19.41
CA GLN A 3 -9.98 0.33 19.27
C GLN A 3 -8.82 1.18 18.71
N LEU A 4 -9.15 2.14 17.85
CA LEU A 4 -8.21 3.14 17.33
C LEU A 4 -7.58 4.01 18.43
N GLY A 5 -8.37 4.48 19.39
CA GLY A 5 -7.87 5.29 20.51
C GLY A 5 -6.89 4.52 21.38
N ARG A 6 -7.23 3.26 21.71
CA ARG A 6 -6.35 2.37 22.49
C ARG A 6 -5.04 2.08 21.74
N LEU A 7 -5.12 1.83 20.44
CA LEU A 7 -3.94 1.61 19.59
C LEU A 7 -3.06 2.86 19.48
N GLY A 8 -3.67 4.03 19.34
CA GLY A 8 -2.96 5.30 19.33
C GLY A 8 -2.23 5.57 20.65
N GLN A 9 -2.85 5.27 21.78
CA GLN A 9 -2.26 5.46 23.10
C GLN A 9 -1.08 4.50 23.33
N TRP A 10 -1.24 3.21 22.98
CA TRP A 10 -0.13 2.25 23.01
C TRP A 10 1.05 2.71 22.14
N ALA A 11 0.78 3.21 20.92
CA ALA A 11 1.82 3.61 19.99
C ALA A 11 2.69 4.78 20.47
N LEU A 12 2.22 5.59 21.43
CA LEU A 12 2.99 6.69 22.02
C LEU A 12 4.14 6.19 22.91
N ASP A 13 3.91 5.12 23.66
CA ASP A 13 4.87 4.57 24.64
C ASP A 13 5.57 3.30 24.14
N ALA A 14 5.11 2.72 23.03
CA ALA A 14 5.66 1.48 22.50
C ALA A 14 7.13 1.65 22.06
N PRO A 15 7.99 0.65 22.29
CA PRO A 15 9.40 0.67 21.85
C PRO A 15 9.54 0.58 20.31
N GLY A 16 8.47 0.15 19.64
CA GLY A 16 8.38 0.00 18.19
C GLY A 16 6.93 0.04 17.71
N GLY A 17 6.72 -0.11 16.40
CA GLY A 17 5.40 -0.04 15.76
C GLY A 17 4.99 -1.32 15.05
N SER A 18 5.49 -2.48 15.49
CA SER A 18 5.10 -3.77 14.90
C SER A 18 3.71 -4.18 15.36
N ARG A 19 2.94 -4.81 14.48
CA ARG A 19 1.66 -5.42 14.86
C ARG A 19 1.83 -6.50 15.94
N GLN A 20 2.94 -7.23 15.87
CA GLN A 20 3.24 -8.34 16.77
C GLN A 20 3.49 -7.88 18.20
N ASP A 21 3.87 -6.62 18.39
CA ASP A 21 4.15 -6.04 19.71
C ASP A 21 2.89 -5.53 20.42
N VAL A 22 1.73 -5.54 19.73
CA VAL A 22 0.47 -5.03 20.30
C VAL A 22 -0.10 -6.06 21.30
N PRO A 23 -0.29 -5.71 22.58
CA PRO A 23 -0.66 -6.66 23.63
C PRO A 23 -2.16 -7.00 23.65
N PHE A 24 -2.91 -6.60 22.63
CA PHE A 24 -4.34 -6.83 22.52
C PHE A 24 -4.75 -7.08 21.07
N SER A 25 -5.88 -7.74 20.89
CA SER A 25 -6.41 -8.01 19.56
C SER A 25 -6.86 -6.71 18.86
N VAL A 26 -6.36 -6.52 17.64
CA VAL A 26 -6.73 -5.42 16.73
C VAL A 26 -7.40 -6.02 15.51
N SER A 27 -8.60 -5.55 15.18
CA SER A 27 -9.32 -5.97 13.99
C SER A 27 -8.60 -5.53 12.71
N GLU A 28 -8.72 -6.29 11.62
CA GLU A 28 -8.05 -5.96 10.36
C GLU A 28 -8.55 -4.64 9.78
N SER A 29 -9.84 -4.32 9.95
CA SER A 29 -10.43 -3.05 9.51
C SER A 29 -9.86 -1.83 10.23
N VAL A 30 -9.43 -1.98 11.49
CA VAL A 30 -8.75 -0.93 12.25
C VAL A 30 -7.28 -0.85 11.85
N TRP A 31 -6.60 -1.99 11.75
CA TRP A 31 -5.18 -2.05 11.40
C TRP A 31 -4.90 -1.49 10.00
N SER A 32 -5.73 -1.82 9.01
CA SER A 32 -5.59 -1.35 7.63
C SER A 32 -5.64 0.18 7.51
N ARG A 33 -6.32 0.87 8.43
CA ARG A 33 -6.42 2.33 8.46
C ARG A 33 -5.18 3.02 9.02
N VAL A 34 -4.41 2.33 9.86
CA VAL A 34 -3.28 2.94 10.60
C VAL A 34 -1.91 2.42 10.17
N ARG A 35 -1.85 1.26 9.51
CA ARG A 35 -0.58 0.67 9.05
C ARG A 35 0.06 1.55 7.98
N ALA A 36 1.38 1.67 8.02
CA ALA A 36 2.12 2.35 6.96
C ALA A 36 2.14 1.46 5.70
N GLU A 37 1.74 2.04 4.57
CA GLU A 37 1.81 1.41 3.26
C GLU A 37 2.61 2.26 2.29
N ARG A 38 3.05 1.67 1.18
CA ARG A 38 3.67 2.43 0.09
C ARG A 38 2.64 3.44 -0.44
N GLY A 39 3.03 4.70 -0.50
CA GLY A 39 2.18 5.80 -0.95
C GLY A 39 1.35 6.50 0.14
N SER A 40 1.07 5.85 1.28
CA SER A 40 0.36 6.50 2.40
C SER A 40 1.28 7.30 3.34
N CYS A 41 2.59 7.10 3.23
CA CYS A 41 3.56 7.80 4.06
C CYS A 41 4.06 9.11 3.41
N ALA A 42 3.83 10.24 4.08
CA ALA A 42 4.30 11.56 3.66
C ALA A 42 5.82 11.78 3.81
N GLY A 43 6.58 10.76 4.25
CA GLY A 43 8.03 10.83 4.43
C GLY A 43 8.43 12.04 5.29
N ARG A 44 9.42 12.81 4.80
CA ARG A 44 9.96 13.99 5.51
C ARG A 44 8.93 15.11 5.75
N GLN A 45 7.83 15.13 5.01
CA GLN A 45 6.75 16.11 5.19
C GLN A 45 5.79 15.71 6.33
N CYS A 46 5.94 14.50 6.91
CA CYS A 46 5.13 14.06 8.02
C CYS A 46 5.44 14.86 9.30
N ARG A 47 4.43 15.50 9.88
CA ARG A 47 4.54 16.22 11.18
C ARG A 47 5.01 15.36 12.36
N HIS A 48 4.98 14.03 12.21
CA HIS A 48 5.42 13.07 13.23
C HIS A 48 6.67 12.31 12.82
N PHE A 49 7.38 12.74 11.76
CA PHE A 49 8.54 12.03 11.18
C PHE A 49 9.55 11.56 12.23
N GLU A 50 9.98 12.45 13.12
CA GLU A 50 11.01 12.18 14.14
C GLU A 50 10.62 11.09 15.14
N ARG A 51 9.31 10.93 15.42
CA ARG A 51 8.78 9.92 16.36
C ARG A 51 8.03 8.79 15.68
N CYS A 52 8.04 8.74 14.36
CA CYS A 52 7.28 7.75 13.60
C CYS A 52 8.03 6.42 13.62
N HIS A 53 7.43 5.39 14.24
CA HIS A 53 8.00 4.04 14.31
C HIS A 53 8.45 3.50 12.95
N PHE A 54 7.66 3.72 11.89
CA PHE A 54 8.01 3.29 10.54
C PHE A 54 9.27 4.00 10.00
N GLN A 55 9.41 5.31 10.22
CA GLN A 55 10.58 6.07 9.76
C GLN A 55 11.81 5.75 10.58
N LEU A 56 11.66 5.60 11.91
CA LEU A 56 12.73 5.14 12.79
C LEU A 56 13.23 3.75 12.39
N ALA A 57 12.33 2.81 12.08
CA ALA A 57 12.70 1.49 11.57
C ALA A 57 13.47 1.58 10.24
N ARG A 58 13.01 2.41 9.28
CA ARG A 58 13.77 2.65 8.04
C ARG A 58 15.14 3.26 8.28
N GLN A 59 15.26 4.18 9.23
CA GLN A 59 16.55 4.80 9.56
C GLN A 59 17.51 3.79 10.22
N ARG A 60 17.01 2.93 11.12
CA ARG A 60 17.79 1.83 11.72
C ARG A 60 18.27 0.86 10.64
N MET A 61 17.38 0.43 9.76
CA MET A 61 17.69 -0.44 8.62
C MET A 61 18.78 0.18 7.73
N ARG A 62 18.70 1.48 7.39
CA ARG A 62 19.72 2.17 6.57
C ARG A 62 21.10 2.25 7.21
N LYS A 63 21.18 2.16 8.54
CA LYS A 63 22.44 2.21 9.31
C LYS A 63 22.94 0.83 9.70
N ALA A 64 22.18 -0.23 9.42
CA ALA A 64 22.52 -1.58 9.83
C ALA A 64 23.66 -2.13 8.96
N ASN A 65 24.62 -2.80 9.59
CA ASN A 65 25.68 -3.53 8.87
C ASN A 65 25.20 -4.91 8.40
N LEU A 66 24.19 -5.48 9.08
CA LEU A 66 23.57 -6.74 8.75
C LEU A 66 22.05 -6.58 8.83
N LEU A 67 21.35 -6.99 7.77
CA LEU A 67 19.91 -6.93 7.68
C LEU A 67 19.37 -8.33 7.38
N VAL A 68 18.56 -8.85 8.29
CA VAL A 68 17.86 -10.13 8.11
C VAL A 68 16.41 -9.82 7.74
N VAL A 69 15.96 -10.33 6.60
CA VAL A 69 14.61 -10.14 6.07
C VAL A 69 14.05 -11.46 5.60
N ASN A 70 12.72 -11.55 5.55
CA ASN A 70 12.09 -12.68 4.88
C ASN A 70 12.21 -12.57 3.36
N HIS A 71 12.10 -13.71 2.67
CA HIS A 71 12.16 -13.77 1.20
C HIS A 71 11.07 -12.91 0.53
N ALA A 72 9.88 -12.81 1.14
CA ALA A 72 8.79 -11.97 0.64
C ALA A 72 9.17 -10.48 0.52
N LEU A 73 9.87 -9.94 1.53
CA LEU A 73 10.33 -8.55 1.51
C LEU A 73 11.48 -8.34 0.52
N LEU A 74 12.40 -9.30 0.43
CA LEU A 74 13.48 -9.29 -0.56
C LEU A 74 12.92 -9.26 -1.99
N LEU A 75 11.98 -10.15 -2.32
CA LEU A 75 11.36 -10.22 -3.64
C LEU A 75 10.54 -8.94 -3.94
N SER A 76 9.87 -8.39 -2.93
CA SER A 76 9.18 -7.10 -3.04
C SER A 76 10.10 -5.92 -3.34
N ASP A 77 11.33 -5.94 -2.82
CA ASP A 77 12.37 -4.94 -3.10
C ASP A 77 12.91 -5.08 -4.53
N LEU A 78 13.24 -6.31 -4.94
CA LEU A 78 13.69 -6.61 -6.31
C LEU A 78 12.64 -6.22 -7.36
N ALA A 79 11.36 -6.48 -7.09
CA ALA A 79 10.25 -6.10 -7.95
C ALA A 79 10.10 -4.57 -8.12
N LEU A 80 10.48 -3.79 -7.10
CA LEU A 80 10.50 -2.33 -7.21
C LEU A 80 11.71 -1.84 -8.00
N ARG A 81 12.90 -2.37 -7.72
CA ARG A 81 14.13 -2.00 -8.44
C ARG A 81 14.01 -2.23 -9.94
N ARG A 82 13.38 -3.34 -10.35
CA ARG A 82 13.11 -3.63 -11.76
C ARG A 82 12.19 -2.58 -12.41
N ARG A 83 11.26 -2.00 -11.66
CA ARG A 83 10.30 -0.98 -12.15
C ARG A 83 10.85 0.44 -12.08
N SER A 84 11.85 0.69 -11.24
CA SER A 84 12.51 1.98 -11.07
C SER A 84 14.04 1.79 -11.11
N PRO A 85 14.63 1.67 -12.32
CA PRO A 85 16.06 1.43 -12.50
C PRO A 85 16.93 2.51 -11.87
N ASP A 86 16.40 3.74 -11.79
CA ASP A 86 17.05 4.92 -11.25
C ASP A 86 17.22 4.86 -9.72
N GLY A 87 16.72 3.80 -9.07
CA GLY A 87 16.83 3.59 -7.63
C GLY A 87 15.89 4.46 -6.79
N ALA A 88 14.97 5.19 -7.42
CA ALA A 88 14.03 6.08 -6.74
C ALA A 88 13.05 5.30 -5.83
N ALA A 89 12.77 4.05 -6.17
CA ALA A 89 11.92 3.16 -5.38
C ALA A 89 12.68 1.91 -4.91
N GLU A 90 13.26 1.99 -3.71
CA GLU A 90 13.83 0.84 -2.99
C GLU A 90 13.31 0.77 -1.54
N LEU A 91 13.15 -0.46 -1.04
CA LEU A 91 12.82 -0.76 0.35
C LEU A 91 14.07 -0.94 1.18
N LEU A 92 14.96 -1.85 0.78
CA LEU A 92 16.04 -2.38 1.62
C LEU A 92 17.31 -1.51 1.62
N GLY A 93 17.42 -0.55 0.70
CA GLY A 93 18.65 0.23 0.52
C GLY A 93 19.71 -0.54 -0.29
N LYS A 94 20.88 0.07 -0.50
CA LYS A 94 22.00 -0.60 -1.16
C LYS A 94 22.65 -1.62 -0.22
N TYR A 95 23.03 -2.77 -0.77
CA TYR A 95 23.77 -3.82 -0.08
C TYR A 95 24.81 -4.41 -1.03
N ASP A 96 25.99 -4.77 -0.51
CA ASP A 96 27.10 -5.31 -1.31
C ASP A 96 27.09 -6.84 -1.39
N LEU A 97 26.49 -7.49 -0.39
CA LEU A 97 26.39 -8.94 -0.29
C LEU A 97 24.96 -9.36 0.10
N LEU A 98 24.42 -10.34 -0.61
CA LEU A 98 23.15 -10.99 -0.30
C LEU A 98 23.42 -12.47 -0.04
N VAL A 99 23.07 -12.94 1.15
CA VAL A 99 23.09 -14.36 1.51
C VAL A 99 21.66 -14.86 1.53
N LEU A 100 21.40 -15.92 0.77
CA LEU A 100 20.09 -16.56 0.71
C LEU A 100 20.15 -17.82 1.56
N ASP A 101 19.50 -17.76 2.71
CA ASP A 101 19.26 -18.97 3.50
C ASP A 101 18.13 -19.78 2.85
N GLU A 102 18.28 -21.11 2.89
CA GLU A 102 17.35 -22.07 2.29
C GLU A 102 16.97 -21.75 0.83
N ALA A 103 17.98 -21.39 0.02
CA ALA A 103 17.80 -20.94 -1.37
C ALA A 103 16.98 -21.90 -2.25
N HIS A 104 16.89 -23.17 -1.86
CA HIS A 104 16.03 -24.15 -2.53
C HIS A 104 14.54 -23.78 -2.51
N THR A 105 14.07 -23.04 -1.50
CA THR A 105 12.68 -22.56 -1.39
C THR A 105 12.40 -21.30 -2.22
N LEU A 106 13.44 -20.62 -2.69
CA LEU A 106 13.34 -19.31 -3.31
C LEU A 106 12.52 -19.34 -4.60
N GLU A 107 12.65 -20.39 -5.41
CA GLU A 107 11.91 -20.54 -6.67
C GLU A 107 10.41 -20.56 -6.44
N THR A 108 9.95 -21.31 -5.44
CA THR A 108 8.53 -21.40 -5.08
C THR A 108 8.01 -20.04 -4.60
N VAL A 109 8.72 -19.39 -3.69
CA VAL A 109 8.31 -18.07 -3.16
C VAL A 109 8.37 -16.99 -4.25
N ALA A 110 9.36 -17.04 -5.15
CA ALA A 110 9.46 -16.13 -6.29
C ALA A 110 8.31 -16.34 -7.28
N SER A 111 7.93 -17.60 -7.53
CA SER A 111 6.78 -17.92 -8.39
C SER A 111 5.47 -17.39 -7.80
N ASP A 112 5.29 -17.46 -6.48
CA ASP A 112 4.11 -16.89 -5.81
C ASP A 112 4.12 -15.35 -5.82
N HIS A 113 5.29 -14.72 -5.68
CA HIS A 113 5.41 -13.25 -5.63
C HIS A 113 5.42 -12.56 -6.98
N PHE A 114 5.96 -13.21 -8.02
CA PHE A 114 6.01 -12.69 -9.40
C PHE A 114 4.95 -13.33 -10.30
N GLY A 115 4.33 -14.42 -9.87
CA GLY A 115 3.23 -15.06 -10.58
C GLY A 115 1.96 -14.23 -10.50
N ALA A 116 1.31 -14.05 -11.64
CA ALA A 116 -0.05 -13.53 -11.66
C ALA A 116 -1.01 -14.69 -11.35
N SER A 117 -1.73 -14.62 -10.22
CA SER A 117 -2.83 -15.55 -9.95
C SER A 117 -4.15 -14.93 -10.40
N ILE A 118 -4.90 -15.67 -11.21
CA ILE A 118 -6.27 -15.32 -11.61
C ILE A 118 -7.19 -16.35 -10.95
N SER A 119 -8.12 -15.87 -10.12
CA SER A 119 -9.16 -16.71 -9.52
C SER A 119 -10.54 -16.24 -9.97
N SER A 120 -11.49 -17.17 -10.11
CA SER A 120 -12.89 -16.85 -10.43
C SER A 120 -13.50 -15.90 -9.40
N GLY A 121 -13.15 -16.08 -8.12
CA GLY A 121 -13.55 -15.19 -7.03
C GLY A 121 -12.98 -13.78 -7.16
N GLY A 122 -11.69 -13.65 -7.47
CA GLY A 122 -11.02 -12.36 -7.68
C GLY A 122 -11.58 -11.60 -8.90
N VAL A 123 -11.77 -12.31 -10.01
CA VAL A 123 -12.44 -11.76 -11.21
C VAL A 123 -13.86 -11.30 -10.89
N GLY A 124 -14.64 -12.11 -10.16
CA GLY A 124 -15.98 -11.74 -9.74
C GLY A 124 -16.02 -10.50 -8.84
N SER A 125 -15.03 -10.33 -7.96
CA SER A 125 -14.93 -9.13 -7.13
C SER A 125 -14.55 -7.88 -7.94
N LEU A 126 -13.60 -7.99 -8.86
CA LEU A 126 -13.24 -6.88 -9.77
C LEU A 126 -14.42 -6.45 -10.66
N LEU A 127 -15.16 -7.42 -11.23
CA LEU A 127 -16.34 -7.13 -12.04
C LEU A 127 -17.44 -6.42 -11.23
N ARG A 128 -17.66 -6.81 -9.97
CA ARG A 128 -18.61 -6.13 -9.08
C ARG A 128 -18.19 -4.70 -8.72
N GLU A 129 -16.89 -4.43 -8.67
CA GLU A 129 -16.36 -3.07 -8.43
C GLU A 129 -16.54 -2.17 -9.67
N LEU A 130 -16.42 -2.76 -10.86
CA LEU A 130 -16.73 -2.10 -12.14
C LEU A 130 -18.23 -1.76 -12.25
N TYR A 131 -19.11 -2.73 -11.98
CA TYR A 131 -20.57 -2.54 -11.99
C TYR A 131 -21.26 -3.61 -11.14
N ASN A 132 -22.00 -3.18 -10.11
CA ASN A 132 -22.80 -4.06 -9.27
C ASN A 132 -24.29 -3.98 -9.68
N PRO A 133 -24.85 -5.04 -10.30
CA PRO A 133 -26.23 -5.03 -10.80
C PRO A 133 -27.30 -5.03 -9.69
N ARG A 134 -26.93 -5.23 -8.42
CA ARG A 134 -27.89 -5.14 -7.30
C ARG A 134 -28.09 -3.72 -6.80
N THR A 135 -27.11 -2.85 -7.03
CA THR A 135 -27.12 -1.46 -6.55
C THR A 135 -27.06 -0.44 -7.69
N ASP A 136 -27.01 -0.91 -8.94
CA ASP A 136 -26.82 -0.11 -10.16
C ASP A 136 -25.66 0.90 -10.07
N TRP A 137 -24.61 0.53 -9.34
CA TRP A 137 -23.51 1.41 -9.01
C TRP A 137 -22.17 0.71 -9.19
N GLY A 138 -21.15 1.49 -9.56
CA GLY A 138 -19.79 1.02 -9.79
C GLY A 138 -18.93 2.06 -10.49
N LEU A 139 -17.67 1.75 -10.73
CA LEU A 139 -16.73 2.65 -11.41
C LEU A 139 -17.22 3.05 -12.82
N LEU A 140 -17.92 2.17 -13.53
CA LEU A 140 -18.53 2.48 -14.84
C LEU A 140 -19.65 3.52 -14.72
N ALA A 141 -20.48 3.43 -13.69
CA ALA A 141 -21.55 4.40 -13.46
C ALA A 141 -20.96 5.80 -13.17
N LEU A 142 -19.90 5.87 -12.36
CA LEU A 142 -19.18 7.12 -12.10
C LEU A 142 -18.56 7.73 -13.37
N ALA A 143 -17.95 6.90 -14.21
CA ALA A 143 -17.36 7.35 -15.47
C ALA A 143 -18.42 7.91 -16.44
N LEU A 144 -19.58 7.26 -16.54
CA LEU A 144 -20.69 7.73 -17.36
C LEU A 144 -21.29 9.05 -16.85
N ILE A 145 -21.44 9.19 -15.53
CA ILE A 145 -21.90 10.45 -14.92
C ILE A 145 -20.91 11.57 -15.19
N ALA A 146 -19.61 11.33 -15.02
CA ALA A 146 -18.58 12.32 -15.32
C ALA A 146 -18.59 12.75 -16.79
N ALA A 147 -18.75 11.80 -17.72
CA ALA A 147 -18.88 12.08 -19.14
C ALA A 147 -20.14 12.90 -19.47
N ALA A 148 -21.28 12.59 -18.83
CA ALA A 148 -22.53 13.33 -18.99
C ALA A 148 -22.41 14.78 -18.48
N ILE A 149 -21.79 14.99 -17.31
CA ILE A 149 -21.52 16.33 -16.76
C ILE A 149 -20.62 17.13 -17.71
N ALA A 150 -19.55 16.52 -18.23
CA ALA A 150 -18.65 17.17 -19.18
C ALA A 150 -19.36 17.55 -20.49
N ALA A 151 -20.21 16.67 -21.02
CA ALA A 151 -21.02 16.93 -22.21
C ALA A 151 -22.03 18.06 -21.99
N PHE A 152 -22.66 18.12 -20.80
CA PHE A 152 -23.59 19.20 -20.43
C PHE A 152 -22.87 20.55 -20.29
N ALA A 153 -21.73 20.58 -19.61
CA ALA A 153 -20.90 21.78 -19.48
C ALA A 153 -20.41 22.29 -20.84
N TRP A 154 -20.02 21.37 -21.74
CA TRP A 154 -19.67 21.70 -23.11
C TRP A 154 -20.86 22.27 -23.91
N TRP A 155 -22.05 21.70 -23.74
CA TRP A 155 -23.28 22.18 -24.39
C TRP A 155 -23.68 23.58 -23.92
N ASP A 156 -23.60 23.84 -22.63
CA ASP A 156 -23.95 25.14 -22.02
C ASP A 156 -23.02 26.26 -22.50
N MET A 157 -21.71 25.99 -22.60
CA MET A 157 -20.72 26.94 -23.14
C MET A 157 -20.90 27.27 -24.63
N ARG A 158 -21.69 26.47 -25.37
CA ARG A 158 -21.96 26.68 -26.80
C ARG A 158 -23.33 27.29 -27.08
N GLN A 159 -24.12 27.61 -26.06
CA GLN A 159 -25.40 28.28 -26.31
C GLN A 159 -25.16 29.73 -26.75
N PRO A 160 -25.86 30.21 -27.79
CA PRO A 160 -25.78 31.61 -28.20
C PRO A 160 -26.30 32.52 -27.08
N PRO A 161 -25.79 33.75 -26.94
CA PRO A 161 -26.25 34.67 -25.90
C PRO A 161 -27.75 34.90 -26.05
N ARG A 162 -28.48 34.71 -24.95
CA ARG A 162 -29.90 35.07 -24.89
C ARG A 162 -29.99 36.59 -24.96
N GLY A 163 -30.44 37.09 -26.11
CA GLY A 163 -30.71 38.50 -26.35
C GLY A 163 -31.88 39.01 -25.51
#